data_AF-A0A0D3CWX7-F1
#
_entry.id   AF-A0A0D3CWX7-F1
#
_cell.length_a   1.000
_cell.length_b   1.000
_cell.length_c   1.000
_cell.angle_alpha   90.00
_cell.angle_beta   90.00
_cell.angle_gamma   90.00
#
_symmetry.space_group_name_H-M   'P 1'
#
loop_
_entity.id
_entity.type
_entity.pdbx_description
1 polymer ?
#
loop_
_entity_poly.entity_id
_entity_poly.type
_entity_poly.pdbx_seq_one_letter_code
_entity_poly.pdbx_strand_id
1 'polypeptide(L)'
;MNPTFYFVLASTLVLVTNTYGAVLDTDGDIIFRGSYYVLPVVRGRGGGLTLGGRGGELCPYDIVQESSELDEGIPVKFSNWRPRVAFVPESQDLNIKTDVEATICFQSTYWRVGEFDEERQQYFVVAGLQDDSPNSFFQIEKSGDDAYKFVFCPRTGDSGRQCRNVGIFVDEIGVRRLALRSEPFLVMFKKANVTEISSETMGEVESYVDIVQESSEVDEGIPVKFSNWRPRVAFVPDSQDLNIEMDVEVTICIQSTYWRVGEFDEERKEYFVVAGRQDSPKSFFQIEKSGDDYKFVFCPPACDSGRPRCRNVGIFVDEIGVRRLALSSEPFLVMFKKANVTEISSKTM
;
A
#
# COMPACT_ATOMS: atom_id res chain seq x y z
N MET A 1 -11.54 68.02 -38.21
CA MET A 1 -11.92 66.59 -38.12
C MET A 1 -10.63 65.81 -37.90
N ASN A 2 -10.42 65.28 -36.70
CA ASN A 2 -9.34 64.33 -36.42
C ASN A 2 -9.99 62.97 -36.14
N PRO A 3 -9.57 61.87 -36.78
CA PRO A 3 -10.17 60.57 -36.53
C PRO A 3 -9.50 59.95 -35.30
N THR A 4 -10.31 59.62 -34.30
CA THR A 4 -9.88 58.85 -33.14
C THR A 4 -9.80 57.38 -33.56
N PHE A 5 -8.59 56.80 -33.60
CA PHE A 5 -8.39 55.37 -33.83
C PHE A 5 -8.49 54.62 -32.50
N TYR A 6 -9.47 53.71 -32.40
CA TYR A 6 -9.57 52.76 -31.29
C TYR A 6 -8.78 51.50 -31.64
N PHE A 7 -7.70 51.24 -30.91
CA PHE A 7 -7.00 49.95 -30.94
C PHE A 7 -7.72 48.97 -29.99
N VAL A 8 -8.36 47.95 -30.56
CA VAL A 8 -8.89 46.82 -29.77
C VAL A 8 -7.77 45.80 -29.59
N LEU A 9 -7.21 45.74 -28.38
CA LEU A 9 -6.23 44.73 -28.01
C LEU A 9 -6.98 43.43 -27.67
N ALA A 10 -7.03 42.49 -28.61
CA ALA A 10 -7.58 41.16 -28.35
C ALA A 10 -6.60 40.35 -27.49
N SER A 11 -6.88 40.24 -26.19
CA SER A 11 -6.15 39.36 -25.29
C SER A 11 -6.57 37.91 -25.54
N THR A 12 -5.76 37.17 -26.27
CA THR A 12 -5.91 35.72 -26.39
C THR A 12 -5.62 35.08 -25.03
N LEU A 13 -6.64 34.52 -24.39
CA LEU A 13 -6.44 33.63 -23.24
C LEU A 13 -5.62 32.42 -23.70
N VAL A 14 -4.36 32.35 -23.27
CA VAL A 14 -3.56 31.13 -23.38
C VAL A 14 -4.01 30.21 -22.25
N LEU A 15 -4.79 29.18 -22.58
CA LEU A 15 -5.08 28.09 -21.66
C LEU A 15 -3.80 27.23 -21.54
N VAL A 16 -3.04 27.44 -20.46
CA VAL A 16 -1.93 26.54 -20.11
C VAL A 16 -2.54 25.25 -19.58
N THR A 17 -2.59 24.22 -20.42
CA THR A 17 -2.86 22.86 -19.95
C THR A 17 -1.59 22.34 -19.29
N ASN A 18 -1.58 22.18 -17.96
CA ASN A 18 -0.49 21.50 -17.26
C ASN A 18 -0.48 20.02 -17.67
N THR A 19 0.28 19.68 -18.71
CA THR A 19 0.60 18.30 -19.06
C THR A 19 1.75 17.85 -18.16
N TYR A 20 1.44 17.03 -17.15
CA TYR A 20 2.47 16.41 -16.31
C TYR A 20 3.19 15.33 -17.13
N GLY A 21 4.52 15.32 -17.11
CA GLY A 21 5.32 14.24 -17.70
C GLY A 21 5.00 12.91 -17.04
N ALA A 22 5.03 11.83 -17.80
CA ALA A 22 4.82 10.47 -17.30
C ALA A 22 6.16 9.76 -17.18
N VAL A 23 6.40 9.10 -16.05
CA VAL A 23 7.57 8.23 -15.90
C VAL A 23 7.37 7.00 -16.78
N LEU A 24 8.40 6.65 -17.55
CA LEU A 24 8.39 5.51 -18.46
C LEU A 24 9.24 4.36 -17.90
N ASP A 25 8.83 3.14 -18.21
CA ASP A 25 9.63 1.96 -17.96
C ASP A 25 10.64 1.71 -19.10
N THR A 26 11.42 0.64 -18.98
CA THR A 26 12.46 0.26 -19.95
C THR A 26 11.93 -0.12 -21.33
N ASP A 27 10.64 -0.45 -21.43
CA ASP A 27 9.97 -0.77 -22.70
C ASP A 27 9.38 0.49 -23.36
N GLY A 28 9.46 1.64 -22.66
CA GLY A 28 8.89 2.92 -23.09
C GLY A 28 7.41 3.08 -22.73
N ASP A 29 6.86 2.14 -21.94
CA ASP A 29 5.49 2.18 -21.49
C ASP A 29 5.35 3.10 -20.27
N ILE A 30 4.20 3.76 -20.16
CA ILE A 30 3.89 4.60 -19.00
C ILE A 30 3.75 3.71 -17.76
N ILE A 31 4.46 4.06 -16.68
CA ILE A 31 4.32 3.40 -15.39
C ILE A 31 2.91 3.65 -14.85
N PHE A 32 2.09 2.59 -14.86
CA PHE A 32 0.70 2.63 -14.42
C PHE A 32 0.30 1.32 -13.76
N ARG A 33 0.02 1.38 -12.45
CA ARG A 33 -0.31 0.21 -11.61
C ARG A 33 0.74 -0.91 -11.71
N GLY A 34 0.70 -1.85 -10.76
CA GLY A 34 1.69 -2.93 -10.68
C GLY A 34 3.02 -2.49 -10.07
N SER A 35 4.01 -3.38 -10.18
CA SER A 35 5.28 -3.29 -9.45
C SER A 35 6.43 -3.22 -10.44
N TYR A 36 7.48 -2.48 -10.10
CA TYR A 36 8.61 -2.22 -11.01
C TYR A 36 9.92 -2.41 -10.28
N TYR A 37 10.85 -3.16 -10.87
CA TYR A 37 12.23 -3.19 -10.41
C TYR A 37 12.89 -1.84 -10.69
N VAL A 38 13.65 -1.35 -9.72
CA VAL A 38 14.45 -0.14 -9.86
C VAL A 38 15.89 -0.57 -10.14
N LEU A 39 16.34 -0.38 -11.38
CA LEU A 39 17.63 -0.87 -11.85
C LEU A 39 18.60 0.29 -12.11
N PRO A 40 19.91 0.11 -11.86
CA PRO A 40 20.91 1.11 -12.17
C PRO A 40 21.08 1.25 -13.68
N VAL A 41 21.14 2.49 -14.16
CA VAL A 41 21.43 2.77 -15.57
C VAL A 41 22.89 2.43 -15.91
N VAL A 42 23.79 2.67 -14.95
CA VAL A 42 25.22 2.41 -15.10
C VAL A 42 25.52 0.95 -14.73
N ARG A 43 25.79 0.13 -15.75
CA ARG A 43 26.31 -1.24 -15.59
C ARG A 43 27.68 -1.23 -14.89
N GLY A 44 28.08 -2.33 -14.29
CA GLY A 44 29.32 -2.47 -13.51
C GLY A 44 29.21 -2.05 -12.04
N ARG A 45 28.04 -1.62 -11.54
CA ARG A 45 27.92 -0.85 -10.28
C ARG A 45 26.87 -1.39 -9.28
N GLY A 46 26.49 -2.65 -9.40
CA GLY A 46 25.50 -3.33 -8.56
C GLY A 46 24.19 -3.59 -9.27
N GLY A 47 23.28 -4.29 -8.59
CA GLY A 47 21.96 -4.66 -9.07
C GLY A 47 20.88 -3.67 -8.71
N GLY A 48 19.64 -4.16 -8.66
CA GLY A 48 18.46 -3.38 -8.30
C GLY A 48 18.36 -3.07 -6.81
N LEU A 49 17.27 -2.42 -6.41
CA LEU A 49 17.04 -2.03 -5.02
C LEU A 49 16.36 -3.13 -4.21
N THR A 50 16.76 -3.27 -2.95
CA THR A 50 16.25 -4.26 -1.99
C THR A 50 16.22 -3.68 -0.57
N LEU A 51 15.89 -4.50 0.43
CA LEU A 51 15.93 -4.16 1.84
C LEU A 51 17.20 -4.72 2.50
N GLY A 52 17.86 -3.93 3.34
CA GLY A 52 19.07 -4.33 4.05
C GLY A 52 19.07 -3.89 5.51
N GLY A 53 19.43 -4.79 6.42
CA GLY A 53 19.59 -4.46 7.84
C GLY A 53 20.81 -3.57 8.11
N ARG A 54 21.00 -3.17 9.37
CA ARG A 54 22.09 -2.28 9.80
C ARG A 54 22.91 -2.94 10.91
N GLY A 55 24.18 -3.26 10.62
CA GLY A 55 25.16 -3.59 11.66
C GLY A 55 24.77 -4.70 12.66
N GLY A 56 23.95 -5.68 12.26
CA GLY A 56 23.44 -6.74 13.14
C GLY A 56 22.04 -6.51 13.71
N GLU A 57 21.51 -5.29 13.63
CA GLU A 57 20.09 -5.00 13.84
C GLU A 57 19.31 -5.31 12.55
N LEU A 58 18.33 -6.20 12.68
CA LEU A 58 17.49 -6.62 11.55
C LEU A 58 16.54 -5.51 11.09
N CYS A 59 16.20 -4.57 11.99
CA CYS A 59 15.19 -3.53 11.79
C CYS A 59 15.63 -2.20 12.42
N PRO A 60 15.28 -1.03 11.84
CA PRO A 60 14.58 -0.84 10.57
C PRO A 60 15.40 -1.29 9.36
N TYR A 61 14.74 -1.68 8.27
CA TYR A 61 15.44 -1.90 7.01
C TYR A 61 15.84 -0.56 6.38
N ASP A 62 17.08 -0.46 5.94
CA ASP A 62 17.49 0.56 4.98
C ASP A 62 17.12 0.10 3.58
N ILE A 63 16.86 1.04 2.68
CA ILE A 63 16.75 0.72 1.25
C ILE A 63 18.17 0.65 0.69
N VAL A 64 18.55 -0.48 0.13
CA VAL A 64 19.93 -0.74 -0.32
C VAL A 64 19.93 -1.20 -1.78
N GLN A 65 21.08 -1.08 -2.42
CA GLN A 65 21.34 -1.60 -3.75
C GLN A 65 22.03 -2.96 -3.65
N GLU A 66 21.54 -3.93 -4.42
CA GLU A 66 22.18 -5.23 -4.55
C GLU A 66 23.62 -5.09 -5.07
N SER A 67 24.49 -5.98 -4.61
CA SER A 67 25.92 -5.95 -4.97
C SER A 67 26.18 -6.49 -6.38
N SER A 68 25.35 -7.42 -6.85
CA SER A 68 25.49 -8.10 -8.12
C SER A 68 24.46 -7.58 -9.12
N GLU A 69 24.91 -7.29 -10.34
CA GLU A 69 24.04 -6.82 -11.45
C GLU A 69 23.02 -7.84 -11.93
N LEU A 70 23.19 -9.12 -11.55
CA LEU A 70 22.26 -10.18 -11.88
C LEU A 70 21.01 -10.14 -10.99
N ASP A 71 21.10 -9.46 -9.84
CA ASP A 71 20.04 -9.39 -8.87
C ASP A 71 19.20 -8.14 -9.12
N GLU A 72 17.96 -8.34 -9.60
CA GLU A 72 17.03 -7.25 -9.93
C GLU A 72 16.44 -6.57 -8.68
N GLY A 73 16.68 -7.15 -7.51
CA GLY A 73 16.18 -6.69 -6.23
C GLY A 73 14.69 -6.98 -6.03
N ILE A 74 14.04 -6.15 -5.22
CA ILE A 74 12.61 -6.23 -4.90
C ILE A 74 11.89 -5.09 -5.63
N PRO A 75 10.75 -5.35 -6.30
CA PRO A 75 10.06 -4.31 -7.03
C PRO A 75 9.42 -3.29 -6.10
N VAL A 76 9.08 -2.10 -6.63
CA VAL A 76 8.42 -1.02 -5.90
C VAL A 76 7.06 -0.68 -6.49
N LYS A 77 6.18 -0.13 -5.65
CA LYS A 77 4.90 0.49 -6.01
C LYS A 77 4.93 1.98 -5.67
N PHE A 78 4.27 2.76 -6.51
CA PHE A 78 4.13 4.21 -6.33
C PHE A 78 2.68 4.56 -5.98
N SER A 79 2.50 5.55 -5.10
CA SER A 79 1.16 6.00 -4.69
C SER A 79 1.15 7.44 -4.20
N ASN A 80 -0.04 7.94 -3.84
CA ASN A 80 -0.26 9.20 -3.09
C ASN A 80 0.30 10.48 -3.75
N TRP A 81 0.19 10.61 -5.07
CA TRP A 81 0.50 11.87 -5.76
C TRP A 81 -0.71 12.81 -5.84
N ARG A 82 -0.44 14.12 -5.83
CA ARG A 82 -1.50 15.16 -5.82
C ARG A 82 -2.32 15.24 -7.11
N PRO A 83 -1.71 15.25 -8.32
CA PRO A 83 -2.50 15.33 -9.54
C PRO A 83 -3.38 14.09 -9.71
N ARG A 84 -4.62 14.26 -10.16
CA ARG A 84 -5.54 13.13 -10.38
C ARG A 84 -5.28 12.45 -11.73
N VAL A 85 -4.02 12.13 -12.00
CA VAL A 85 -3.60 11.35 -13.15
C VAL A 85 -3.48 9.89 -12.75
N ALA A 86 -3.76 8.99 -13.71
CA ALA A 86 -3.76 7.55 -13.44
C ALA A 86 -2.33 6.99 -13.30
N PHE A 87 -1.39 7.55 -14.04
CA PHE A 87 0.01 7.14 -14.13
C PHE A 87 0.91 7.84 -13.11
N VAL A 88 2.14 7.35 -12.95
CA VAL A 88 3.16 7.97 -12.09
C VAL A 88 3.69 9.26 -12.74
N PRO A 89 3.42 10.43 -12.15
CA PRO A 89 3.84 11.70 -12.75
C PRO A 89 5.28 12.07 -12.36
N GLU A 90 6.00 12.68 -13.31
CA GLU A 90 7.32 13.27 -13.09
C GLU A 90 7.23 14.52 -12.18
N SER A 91 8.26 14.74 -11.36
CA SER A 91 8.44 15.93 -10.50
C SER A 91 7.25 16.24 -9.58
N GLN A 92 6.48 15.22 -9.19
CA GLN A 92 5.41 15.32 -8.20
C GLN A 92 5.75 14.51 -6.96
N ASP A 93 5.24 14.98 -5.83
CA ASP A 93 5.31 14.24 -4.56
C ASP A 93 4.58 12.92 -4.70
N LEU A 94 5.22 11.83 -4.33
CA LEU A 94 4.65 10.49 -4.29
C LEU A 94 5.25 9.70 -3.12
N ASN A 95 4.54 8.66 -2.70
CA ASN A 95 5.08 7.63 -1.83
C ASN A 95 5.63 6.48 -2.67
N ILE A 96 6.68 5.85 -2.17
CA ILE A 96 7.31 4.66 -2.74
C ILE A 96 7.20 3.56 -1.69
N LYS A 97 6.77 2.37 -2.10
CA LYS A 97 6.71 1.18 -1.25
C LYS A 97 7.51 0.07 -1.90
N THR A 98 8.43 -0.55 -1.17
CA THR A 98 9.05 -1.81 -1.61
C THR A 98 8.01 -2.92 -1.51
N ASP A 99 7.65 -3.51 -2.64
CA ASP A 99 6.54 -4.46 -2.79
C ASP A 99 7.02 -5.88 -2.49
N VAL A 100 7.11 -6.18 -1.19
CA VAL A 100 7.50 -7.48 -0.66
C VAL A 100 6.38 -8.08 0.18
N GLU A 101 6.21 -9.39 0.09
CA GLU A 101 5.13 -10.13 0.74
C GLU A 101 5.32 -10.26 2.24
N ALA A 102 6.52 -10.39 2.76
CA ALA A 102 6.74 -10.34 4.20
C ALA A 102 8.17 -9.90 4.51
N THR A 103 8.33 -9.18 5.61
CA THR A 103 9.65 -8.87 6.14
C THR A 103 9.68 -9.24 7.62
N ILE A 104 10.87 -9.52 8.16
CA ILE A 104 11.04 -9.83 9.60
C ILE A 104 10.74 -8.58 10.45
N CYS A 105 10.77 -7.39 9.84
CA CYS A 105 10.47 -6.15 10.50
C CYS A 105 8.96 -5.86 10.50
N PHE A 106 8.46 -5.46 11.67
CA PHE A 106 7.07 -5.03 11.89
C PHE A 106 6.72 -3.68 11.23
N GLN A 107 7.72 -3.00 10.64
CA GLN A 107 7.53 -1.75 9.93
C GLN A 107 7.03 -2.05 8.51
N SER A 108 6.14 -1.20 8.00
CA SER A 108 5.83 -1.28 6.57
C SER A 108 7.02 -0.86 5.74
N THR A 109 6.96 -1.17 4.45
CA THR A 109 8.08 -1.00 3.51
C THR A 109 7.97 0.28 2.70
N TYR A 110 7.29 1.30 3.25
CA TYR A 110 7.25 2.61 2.63
C TYR A 110 8.55 3.34 2.86
N TRP A 111 9.02 4.00 1.82
CA TRP A 111 10.25 4.76 1.89
C TRP A 111 10.01 6.04 2.66
N ARG A 112 10.95 6.36 3.54
CA ARG A 112 11.03 7.64 4.22
C ARG A 112 12.49 8.01 4.44
N VAL A 113 12.74 9.30 4.60
CA VAL A 113 14.04 9.78 5.10
C VAL A 113 14.07 9.57 6.62
N GLY A 114 15.04 8.80 7.08
CA GLY A 114 15.29 8.52 8.49
C GLY A 114 15.86 9.72 9.25
N GLU A 115 16.18 9.50 10.51
CA GLU A 115 16.90 10.49 11.32
C GLU A 115 18.33 10.68 10.79
N PHE A 116 18.95 11.81 11.17
CA PHE A 116 20.33 12.08 10.78
C PHE A 116 21.26 11.11 11.50
N ASP A 117 22.03 10.34 10.73
CA ASP A 117 23.08 9.48 11.26
C ASP A 117 24.31 10.33 11.58
N GLU A 118 24.54 10.60 12.87
CA GLU A 118 25.68 11.42 13.33
C GLU A 118 27.03 10.75 13.08
N GLU A 119 27.10 9.42 13.08
CA GLU A 119 28.35 8.69 12.84
C GLU A 119 28.76 8.81 11.36
N ARG A 120 27.81 8.59 10.46
CA ARG A 120 28.03 8.60 9.00
C ARG A 120 27.80 9.96 8.35
N GLN A 121 27.38 10.94 9.13
CA GLN A 121 27.05 12.30 8.70
C GLN A 121 26.07 12.34 7.52
N GLN A 122 24.99 11.56 7.62
CA GLN A 122 24.10 11.32 6.49
C GLN A 122 22.64 11.04 6.89
N TYR A 123 21.70 11.45 6.03
CA TYR A 123 20.31 11.02 6.07
C TYR A 123 20.12 9.80 5.15
N PHE A 124 19.71 8.67 5.73
CA PHE A 124 19.43 7.44 4.98
C PHE A 124 17.96 7.35 4.56
N VAL A 125 17.71 6.64 3.47
CA VAL A 125 16.36 6.23 3.08
C VAL A 125 16.08 4.87 3.71
N VAL A 126 15.03 4.82 4.52
CA VAL A 126 14.67 3.65 5.33
C VAL A 126 13.25 3.21 5.01
N ALA A 127 12.97 1.94 5.25
CA ALA A 127 11.63 1.40 5.30
C ALA A 127 10.95 1.81 6.61
N GLY A 128 9.71 2.29 6.51
CA GLY A 128 8.91 2.67 7.67
C GLY A 128 7.43 2.75 7.33
N LEU A 129 6.66 3.16 8.34
CA LEU A 129 5.21 3.29 8.24
C LEU A 129 4.79 4.23 7.11
N GLN A 130 3.64 3.90 6.49
CA GLN A 130 2.97 4.87 5.63
C GLN A 130 2.38 5.94 6.54
N ASP A 131 2.99 7.11 6.53
CA ASP A 131 2.47 8.28 7.20
C ASP A 131 2.43 9.46 6.21
N ASP A 132 1.57 10.43 6.48
CA ASP A 132 1.58 11.71 5.76
C ASP A 132 2.72 12.62 6.26
N SER A 133 3.78 12.03 6.82
CA SER A 133 4.95 12.76 7.28
C SER A 133 5.63 13.43 6.10
N PRO A 134 6.13 14.67 6.26
CA PRO A 134 6.90 15.35 5.22
C PRO A 134 8.15 14.58 4.78
N ASN A 135 8.62 13.61 5.58
CA ASN A 135 9.80 12.80 5.28
C ASN A 135 9.51 11.60 4.37
N SER A 136 8.25 11.35 4.01
CA SER A 136 7.81 10.16 3.26
C SER A 136 7.50 10.46 1.79
N PHE A 137 7.64 11.72 1.36
CA PHE A 137 7.37 12.16 -0.01
C PHE A 137 8.65 12.31 -0.82
N PHE A 138 8.71 11.59 -1.93
CA PHE A 138 9.78 11.64 -2.92
C PHE A 138 9.23 12.16 -4.24
N GLN A 139 10.13 12.53 -5.15
CA GLN A 139 9.78 12.77 -6.55
C GLN A 139 10.70 11.97 -7.46
N ILE A 140 10.20 11.67 -8.66
CA ILE A 140 10.98 11.07 -9.74
C ILE A 140 11.22 12.18 -10.76
N GLU A 141 12.49 12.50 -10.99
CA GLU A 141 12.90 13.50 -11.97
C GLU A 141 13.62 12.83 -13.13
N LYS A 142 13.34 13.29 -14.34
CA LYS A 142 14.09 12.89 -15.53
C LYS A 142 15.51 13.45 -15.47
N SER A 143 16.49 12.64 -15.86
CA SER A 143 17.92 12.97 -15.81
C SER A 143 18.61 12.49 -17.08
N GLY A 144 18.65 13.36 -18.10
CA GLY A 144 19.07 12.97 -19.46
C GLY A 144 17.91 12.36 -20.25
N ASP A 145 18.22 11.61 -21.29
CA ASP A 145 17.20 11.10 -22.23
C ASP A 145 16.51 9.82 -21.70
N ASP A 146 17.28 8.91 -21.10
CA ASP A 146 16.86 7.53 -20.80
C ASP A 146 16.99 7.15 -19.30
N ALA A 147 17.14 8.13 -18.41
CA ALA A 147 17.36 7.88 -16.99
C ALA A 147 16.50 8.77 -16.09
N TYR A 148 16.21 8.25 -14.90
CA TYR A 148 15.51 8.94 -13.83
C TYR A 148 16.41 9.01 -12.59
N LYS A 149 16.02 9.86 -11.66
CA LYS A 149 16.59 9.93 -10.31
C LYS A 149 15.49 10.19 -9.30
N PHE A 150 15.69 9.72 -8.07
CA PHE A 150 14.84 10.11 -6.96
C PHE A 150 15.37 11.37 -6.29
N VAL A 151 14.45 12.24 -5.90
CA VAL A 151 14.75 13.42 -5.08
C VAL A 151 13.82 13.47 -3.88
N PHE A 152 14.35 13.96 -2.76
CA PHE A 152 13.58 14.25 -1.56
C PHE A 152 13.41 15.76 -1.41
N CYS A 153 12.16 16.22 -1.34
CA CYS A 153 11.83 17.64 -1.35
C CYS A 153 11.00 18.00 -0.10
N PRO A 154 11.64 18.35 1.03
CA PRO A 154 10.92 18.63 2.28
C PRO A 154 9.95 19.81 2.10
N ARG A 155 8.79 19.72 2.75
CA ARG A 155 7.79 20.81 2.80
C ARG A 155 8.18 21.83 3.87
N THR A 156 9.30 22.51 3.69
CA THR A 156 9.71 23.63 4.56
C THR A 156 9.44 24.96 3.85
N GLY A 157 8.81 25.90 4.56
CA GLY A 157 8.03 27.01 4.00
C GLY A 157 8.77 28.10 3.20
N ASP A 158 7.94 28.88 2.47
CA ASP A 158 8.08 30.17 1.74
C ASP A 158 9.39 30.59 1.03
N SER A 159 10.46 29.85 1.18
CA SER A 159 11.74 30.04 0.51
C SER A 159 12.03 28.77 -0.26
N GLY A 160 11.90 28.85 -1.60
CA GLY A 160 12.24 27.86 -2.62
C GLY A 160 12.49 26.42 -2.15
N ARG A 161 11.61 25.50 -2.55
CA ARG A 161 11.70 24.06 -2.27
C ARG A 161 13.08 23.49 -2.66
N GLN A 162 13.99 23.33 -1.70
CA GLN A 162 15.32 22.78 -1.96
C GLN A 162 15.27 21.25 -1.90
N CYS A 163 15.12 20.62 -3.06
CA CYS A 163 15.17 19.18 -3.23
C CYS A 163 16.62 18.67 -3.12
N ARG A 164 16.81 17.51 -2.50
CA ARG A 164 18.10 16.80 -2.41
C ARG A 164 18.03 15.51 -3.21
N ASN A 165 19.09 15.18 -3.95
CA ASN A 165 19.14 13.91 -4.67
C ASN A 165 19.23 12.74 -3.69
N VAL A 166 18.66 11.62 -4.08
CA VAL A 166 18.92 10.33 -3.43
C VAL A 166 20.02 9.62 -4.22
N GLY A 167 21.07 9.19 -3.53
CA GLY A 167 22.25 8.54 -4.10
C GLY A 167 22.72 7.34 -3.27
N ILE A 168 23.79 6.70 -3.72
CA ILE A 168 24.38 5.52 -3.06
C ILE A 168 25.49 5.93 -2.08
N PHE A 169 25.36 5.51 -0.83
CA PHE A 169 26.38 5.54 0.21
C PHE A 169 26.87 4.12 0.49
N VAL A 170 28.18 3.89 0.37
CA VAL A 170 28.77 2.59 0.72
C VAL A 170 29.21 2.68 2.16
N ASP A 171 28.65 1.84 3.02
CA ASP A 171 28.98 1.82 4.45
C ASP A 171 30.30 1.09 4.72
N GLU A 172 30.67 1.02 6.00
CA GLU A 172 31.96 0.50 6.46
C GLU A 172 32.14 -1.00 6.14
N ILE A 173 31.05 -1.73 5.93
CA ILE A 173 31.04 -3.16 5.60
C ILE A 173 30.74 -3.42 4.11
N GLY A 174 30.66 -2.37 3.29
CA GLY A 174 30.48 -2.45 1.84
C GLY A 174 29.03 -2.48 1.36
N VAL A 175 28.04 -2.32 2.24
CA VAL A 175 26.63 -2.28 1.86
C VAL A 175 26.30 -0.92 1.25
N ARG A 176 25.58 -0.96 0.12
CA ARG A 176 25.28 0.19 -0.74
C ARG A 176 23.91 0.78 -0.38
N ARG A 177 23.85 1.66 0.61
CA ARG A 177 22.61 2.24 1.16
C ARG A 177 22.16 3.47 0.37
N LEU A 178 20.85 3.66 0.21
CA LEU A 178 20.30 4.90 -0.30
C LEU A 178 20.37 6.00 0.75
N ALA A 179 20.80 7.18 0.33
CA ALA A 179 21.02 8.32 1.20
C ALA A 179 20.85 9.65 0.45
N LEU A 180 20.65 10.75 1.18
CA LEU A 180 20.60 12.08 0.58
C LEU A 180 22.02 12.55 0.17
N ARG A 181 22.28 12.65 -1.14
CA ARG A 181 23.62 12.89 -1.69
C ARG A 181 23.60 14.04 -2.69
N SER A 182 24.79 14.57 -2.99
CA SER A 182 24.97 15.48 -4.13
C SER A 182 24.81 14.73 -5.45
N GLU A 183 25.47 13.57 -5.57
CA GLU A 183 25.41 12.71 -6.74
C GLU A 183 24.15 11.83 -6.71
N PRO A 184 23.28 11.90 -7.74
CA PRO A 184 22.09 11.07 -7.81
C PRO A 184 22.43 9.62 -8.17
N PHE A 185 21.64 8.68 -7.66
CA PHE A 185 21.58 7.33 -8.19
C PHE A 185 20.67 7.33 -9.42
N LEU A 186 21.27 7.13 -10.60
CA LEU A 186 20.54 7.10 -11.87
C LEU A 186 19.90 5.74 -12.08
N VAL A 187 18.59 5.74 -12.26
CA VAL A 187 17.75 4.55 -12.29
C VAL A 187 16.87 4.50 -13.53
N MET A 188 16.50 3.28 -13.90
CA MET A 188 15.46 2.94 -14.87
C MET A 188 14.50 1.95 -14.22
N PHE A 189 13.27 1.89 -14.73
CA PHE A 189 12.22 1.06 -14.16
C PHE A 189 11.92 -0.09 -15.09
N LYS A 190 12.13 -1.33 -14.64
CA LYS A 190 11.73 -2.51 -15.39
C LYS A 190 10.42 -3.01 -14.79
N LYS A 191 9.39 -3.17 -15.61
CA LYS A 191 8.12 -3.74 -15.15
C LYS A 191 8.37 -5.13 -14.57
N ALA A 192 7.95 -5.34 -13.32
CA ALA A 192 8.02 -6.65 -12.73
C ALA A 192 6.89 -7.47 -13.33
N ASN A 193 7.25 -8.58 -13.95
CA ASN A 193 6.34 -9.69 -14.11
C ASN A 193 6.21 -10.32 -12.72
N VAL A 194 5.53 -9.62 -11.80
CA VAL A 194 4.78 -10.32 -10.78
C VAL A 194 3.70 -11.00 -11.60
N THR A 195 4.04 -12.18 -12.13
CA THR A 195 3.04 -13.19 -12.38
C THR A 195 2.17 -13.14 -11.14
N GLU A 196 0.90 -12.75 -11.30
CA GLU A 196 -0.13 -13.47 -10.58
C GLU A 196 0.10 -14.93 -10.97
N ILE A 197 1.06 -15.58 -10.32
CA ILE A 197 1.16 -17.01 -10.30
C ILE A 197 -0.12 -17.33 -9.57
N SER A 198 -1.16 -17.65 -10.36
CA SER A 198 -2.24 -18.52 -9.93
C SER A 198 -1.57 -19.54 -9.02
N SER A 199 -1.91 -19.48 -7.73
CA SER A 199 -1.34 -20.23 -6.62
C SER A 199 -1.60 -21.73 -6.73
N GLU A 200 -1.32 -22.29 -7.90
CA GLU A 200 -1.26 -23.71 -8.15
C GLU A 200 0.21 -24.09 -8.18
N THR A 201 0.59 -24.89 -7.18
CA THR A 201 1.85 -25.62 -7.06
C THR A 201 3.04 -24.87 -6.42
N MET A 202 2.93 -24.61 -5.11
CA MET A 202 3.73 -25.27 -4.08
C MET A 202 3.22 -24.74 -2.73
N GLY A 203 2.85 -25.64 -1.83
CA GLY A 203 2.16 -25.30 -0.57
C GLY A 203 2.91 -24.29 0.28
N GLU A 204 2.48 -23.03 0.17
CA GLU A 204 2.76 -21.99 1.14
C GLU A 204 1.66 -22.06 2.18
N VAL A 205 2.03 -22.42 3.40
CA VAL A 205 1.15 -22.29 4.55
C VAL A 205 1.10 -20.80 4.88
N GLU A 206 0.30 -20.03 4.13
CA GLU A 206 -0.16 -18.73 4.61
C GLU A 206 -0.92 -18.99 5.91
N SER A 207 -0.35 -18.59 7.05
CA SER A 207 -1.01 -18.72 8.34
C SER A 207 -2.14 -17.69 8.42
N TYR A 208 -3.30 -18.04 7.85
CA TYR A 208 -4.52 -17.28 8.04
C TYR A 208 -5.04 -17.49 9.45
N VAL A 209 -5.44 -16.40 10.09
CA VAL A 209 -6.20 -16.48 11.34
C VAL A 209 -7.65 -16.26 10.98
N ASP A 210 -8.42 -17.33 11.11
CA ASP A 210 -9.85 -17.28 10.88
C ASP A 210 -10.50 -16.34 11.88
N ILE A 211 -11.45 -15.55 11.39
CA ILE A 211 -12.29 -14.77 12.28
C ILE A 211 -13.26 -15.72 12.96
N VAL A 212 -13.21 -15.74 14.29
CA VAL A 212 -14.06 -16.61 15.11
C VAL A 212 -15.05 -15.79 15.92
N GLN A 213 -16.22 -16.38 16.14
CA GLN A 213 -17.18 -15.91 17.11
C GLN A 213 -16.77 -16.43 18.49
N GLU A 214 -16.76 -15.54 19.47
CA GLU A 214 -16.51 -15.91 20.85
C GLU A 214 -17.57 -16.90 21.36
N SER A 215 -17.15 -17.84 22.20
CA SER A 215 -18.00 -18.93 22.68
C SER A 215 -19.03 -18.51 23.74
N SER A 216 -18.75 -17.39 24.41
CA SER A 216 -19.52 -16.85 25.54
C SER A 216 -20.25 -15.58 25.13
N GLU A 217 -21.55 -15.52 25.43
CA GLU A 217 -22.40 -14.34 25.14
C GLU A 217 -22.03 -13.12 26.00
N VAL A 218 -21.26 -13.31 27.07
CA VAL A 218 -20.81 -12.23 27.96
C VAL A 218 -19.56 -11.53 27.39
N ASP A 219 -18.85 -12.20 26.49
CA ASP A 219 -17.62 -11.69 25.92
C ASP A 219 -17.91 -10.97 24.60
N GLU A 220 -17.66 -9.66 24.59
CA GLU A 220 -18.01 -8.79 23.47
C GLU A 220 -17.03 -8.89 22.28
N GLY A 221 -16.17 -9.92 22.27
CA GLY A 221 -15.18 -10.17 21.22
C GLY A 221 -14.23 -8.99 20.98
N ILE A 222 -13.61 -8.93 19.81
CA ILE A 222 -12.76 -7.81 19.41
C ILE A 222 -13.61 -6.75 18.66
N PRO A 223 -13.52 -5.45 19.00
CA PRO A 223 -14.23 -4.40 18.27
C PRO A 223 -13.79 -4.32 16.80
N VAL A 224 -14.69 -3.87 15.93
CA VAL A 224 -14.39 -3.68 14.50
C VAL A 224 -14.52 -2.22 14.08
N LYS A 225 -13.68 -1.83 13.12
CA LYS A 225 -13.73 -0.53 12.41
C LYS A 225 -14.23 -0.74 10.98
N PHE A 226 -15.00 0.23 10.50
CA PHE A 226 -15.52 0.25 9.13
C PHE A 226 -14.88 1.41 8.36
N SER A 227 -14.56 1.21 7.09
CA SER A 227 -13.99 2.25 6.23
C SER A 227 -14.31 2.06 4.75
N ASN A 228 -13.91 3.02 3.90
CA ASN A 228 -13.84 2.88 2.44
C ASN A 228 -15.17 2.69 1.66
N TRP A 229 -16.28 3.25 2.14
CA TRP A 229 -17.56 3.24 1.39
C TRP A 229 -17.68 4.38 0.36
N ARG A 230 -18.40 4.11 -0.74
CA ARG A 230 -18.44 4.99 -1.93
C ARG A 230 -19.34 6.24 -1.83
N PRO A 231 -20.34 6.34 -0.93
CA PRO A 231 -20.91 7.63 -0.55
C PRO A 231 -20.02 8.35 0.48
N ARG A 232 -19.63 9.60 0.25
CA ARG A 232 -18.86 10.38 1.26
C ARG A 232 -19.76 10.91 2.37
N VAL A 233 -20.39 10.01 3.11
CA VAL A 233 -21.28 10.30 4.25
C VAL A 233 -20.59 9.92 5.56
N ALA A 234 -20.95 10.59 6.65
CA ALA A 234 -20.31 10.43 7.97
C ALA A 234 -20.82 9.20 8.77
N PHE A 235 -21.67 8.37 8.17
CA PHE A 235 -22.23 7.16 8.76
C PHE A 235 -21.95 5.98 7.84
N VAL A 236 -21.98 4.75 8.37
CA VAL A 236 -21.84 3.53 7.56
C VAL A 236 -23.13 3.31 6.75
N PRO A 237 -23.09 3.39 5.40
CA PRO A 237 -24.29 3.21 4.60
C PRO A 237 -24.67 1.74 4.45
N ASP A 238 -25.98 1.46 4.47
CA ASP A 238 -26.54 0.14 4.19
C ASP A 238 -26.25 -0.28 2.75
N SER A 239 -25.93 -1.56 2.54
CA SER A 239 -25.76 -2.19 1.23
C SER A 239 -24.72 -1.49 0.34
N GLN A 240 -23.63 -1.01 0.93
CA GLN A 240 -22.48 -0.44 0.23
C GLN A 240 -21.23 -1.19 0.60
N ASP A 241 -20.35 -1.36 -0.40
CA ASP A 241 -19.04 -1.95 -0.20
C ASP A 241 -18.24 -1.14 0.82
N LEU A 242 -17.71 -1.81 1.82
CA LEU A 242 -16.87 -1.28 2.88
C LEU A 242 -15.80 -2.29 3.27
N ASN A 243 -14.76 -1.79 3.93
CA ASN A 243 -13.73 -2.60 4.55
C ASN A 243 -14.06 -2.76 6.03
N ILE A 244 -13.84 -3.95 6.58
CA ILE A 244 -13.96 -4.28 8.01
C ILE A 244 -12.58 -4.59 8.53
N GLU A 245 -12.21 -4.04 9.68
CA GLU A 245 -10.91 -4.21 10.33
C GLU A 245 -11.10 -4.54 11.80
N MET A 246 -10.39 -5.53 12.34
CA MET A 246 -10.36 -5.75 13.79
C MET A 246 -9.54 -4.66 14.47
N ASP A 247 -10.14 -4.00 15.45
CA ASP A 247 -9.54 -2.92 16.25
C ASP A 247 -8.83 -3.51 17.47
N VAL A 248 -7.59 -3.92 17.28
CA VAL A 248 -6.69 -4.47 18.31
C VAL A 248 -5.40 -3.66 18.39
N GLU A 249 -4.83 -3.56 19.60
CA GLU A 249 -3.55 -2.89 19.81
C GLU A 249 -2.34 -3.81 19.57
N VAL A 250 -2.51 -5.14 19.69
CA VAL A 250 -1.42 -6.12 19.61
C VAL A 250 -1.87 -7.35 18.83
N THR A 251 -1.20 -7.62 17.71
CA THR A 251 -1.31 -8.86 16.94
C THR A 251 -0.01 -9.65 17.10
N ILE A 252 -0.11 -10.91 17.56
CA ILE A 252 1.09 -11.72 17.85
C ILE A 252 1.67 -12.32 16.55
N CYS A 253 0.84 -12.56 15.53
CA CYS A 253 1.22 -13.30 14.31
C CYS A 253 0.76 -12.69 12.97
N ILE A 254 -0.08 -11.64 12.96
CA ILE A 254 -0.71 -11.14 11.73
C ILE A 254 -0.29 -9.68 11.47
N GLN A 255 0.16 -9.40 10.25
CA GLN A 255 0.59 -8.05 9.84
C GLN A 255 -0.57 -7.08 9.55
N SER A 256 -1.81 -7.58 9.47
CA SER A 256 -2.99 -6.80 9.12
C SER A 256 -4.28 -7.50 9.55
N THR A 257 -5.25 -6.74 10.05
CA THR A 257 -6.48 -7.26 10.66
C THR A 257 -7.74 -7.00 9.83
N TYR A 258 -7.57 -6.68 8.54
CA TYR A 258 -8.71 -6.52 7.64
C TYR A 258 -9.37 -7.87 7.38
N TRP A 259 -10.70 -7.86 7.36
CA TRP A 259 -11.46 -9.00 6.94
C TRP A 259 -11.26 -9.20 5.43
N ARG A 260 -11.05 -10.46 5.05
CA ARG A 260 -11.10 -10.91 3.66
C ARG A 260 -11.63 -12.32 3.60
N VAL A 261 -12.12 -12.72 2.44
CA VAL A 261 -12.39 -14.14 2.18
C VAL A 261 -11.07 -14.85 1.87
N GLY A 262 -10.81 -15.95 2.58
CA GLY A 262 -9.67 -16.84 2.37
C GLY A 262 -9.80 -17.67 1.09
N GLU A 263 -8.84 -18.57 0.87
CA GLU A 263 -8.97 -19.60 -0.16
C GLU A 263 -10.05 -20.63 0.22
N PHE A 264 -10.52 -21.38 -0.77
CA PHE A 264 -11.47 -22.46 -0.50
C PHE A 264 -10.79 -23.55 0.33
N ASP A 265 -11.35 -23.85 1.50
CA ASP A 265 -10.91 -24.97 2.33
C ASP A 265 -11.47 -26.27 1.74
N GLU A 266 -10.61 -27.05 1.10
CA GLU A 266 -10.99 -28.33 0.47
C GLU A 266 -11.38 -29.42 1.47
N GLU A 267 -10.91 -29.34 2.71
CA GLU A 267 -11.23 -30.31 3.77
C GLU A 267 -12.64 -30.03 4.30
N ARG A 268 -12.92 -28.77 4.61
CA ARG A 268 -14.20 -28.32 5.19
C ARG A 268 -15.25 -27.93 4.15
N LYS A 269 -14.86 -27.90 2.87
CA LYS A 269 -15.67 -27.49 1.71
C LYS A 269 -16.29 -26.11 1.87
N GLU A 270 -15.53 -25.15 2.38
CA GLU A 270 -16.05 -23.84 2.73
C GLU A 270 -15.06 -22.69 2.47
N TYR A 271 -15.57 -21.48 2.27
CA TYR A 271 -14.79 -20.24 2.24
C TYR A 271 -14.86 -19.53 3.60
N PHE A 272 -13.74 -19.43 4.31
CA PHE A 272 -13.67 -18.74 5.60
C PHE A 272 -13.39 -17.25 5.46
N VAL A 273 -13.88 -16.47 6.43
CA VAL A 273 -13.47 -15.07 6.61
C VAL A 273 -12.26 -15.07 7.52
N VAL A 274 -11.18 -14.46 7.05
CA VAL A 274 -9.87 -14.47 7.71
C VAL A 274 -9.39 -13.04 7.93
N ALA A 275 -8.56 -12.84 8.95
CA ALA A 275 -7.78 -11.62 9.09
C ALA A 275 -6.56 -11.66 8.17
N GLY A 276 -6.37 -10.58 7.42
CA GLY A 276 -5.23 -10.44 6.55
C GLY A 276 -5.10 -9.05 5.99
N ARG A 277 -4.26 -8.93 4.95
CA ARG A 277 -4.00 -7.68 4.27
C ARG A 277 -5.27 -7.13 3.62
N GLN A 278 -5.29 -5.80 3.49
CA GLN A 278 -6.22 -5.09 2.63
C GLN A 278 -5.84 -5.36 1.16
N ASP A 279 -6.04 -6.59 0.70
CA ASP A 279 -5.83 -6.98 -0.69
C ASP A 279 -7.16 -7.02 -1.45
N SER A 280 -7.09 -6.42 -2.64
CA SER A 280 -8.07 -6.28 -3.72
C SER A 280 -9.03 -7.51 -3.92
N PRO A 281 -10.07 -7.39 -4.77
CA PRO A 281 -11.44 -7.97 -4.71
C PRO A 281 -12.02 -8.67 -3.45
N LYS A 282 -11.23 -9.31 -2.59
CA LYS A 282 -11.68 -10.29 -1.58
C LYS A 282 -12.05 -9.66 -0.22
N SER A 283 -11.96 -8.33 -0.11
CA SER A 283 -12.24 -7.57 1.12
C SER A 283 -13.46 -6.65 1.02
N PHE A 284 -14.29 -6.78 -0.03
CA PHE A 284 -15.51 -5.98 -0.18
C PHE A 284 -16.69 -6.65 0.52
N PHE A 285 -17.01 -6.13 1.70
CA PHE A 285 -18.18 -6.54 2.48
C PHE A 285 -19.24 -5.47 2.44
N GLN A 286 -20.48 -5.87 2.68
CA GLN A 286 -21.62 -5.00 2.88
C GLN A 286 -22.27 -5.34 4.21
N ILE A 287 -22.86 -4.32 4.83
CA ILE A 287 -23.78 -4.49 5.94
C ILE A 287 -25.17 -4.30 5.38
N GLU A 288 -26.00 -5.33 5.51
CA GLU A 288 -27.38 -5.33 5.03
C GLU A 288 -28.34 -5.45 6.21
N LYS A 289 -29.47 -4.73 6.13
CA LYS A 289 -30.55 -4.90 7.10
C LYS A 289 -31.26 -6.25 6.92
N SER A 290 -31.54 -6.94 8.03
CA SER A 290 -32.25 -8.23 8.05
C SER A 290 -33.24 -8.28 9.21
N GLY A 291 -34.49 -7.86 8.94
CA GLY A 291 -35.51 -7.71 9.97
C GLY A 291 -35.17 -6.54 10.91
N ASP A 292 -35.09 -6.83 12.20
CA ASP A 292 -34.66 -5.87 13.24
C ASP A 292 -33.14 -5.87 13.47
N ASP A 293 -32.42 -6.82 12.86
CA ASP A 293 -30.97 -7.00 12.97
C ASP A 293 -30.23 -6.62 11.67
N TYR A 294 -28.92 -6.84 11.66
CA TYR A 294 -28.05 -6.70 10.50
C TYR A 294 -27.38 -8.03 10.15
N LYS A 295 -26.85 -8.11 8.94
CA LYS A 295 -25.99 -9.21 8.50
C LYS A 295 -24.83 -8.67 7.67
N PHE A 296 -23.73 -9.40 7.69
CA PHE A 296 -22.61 -9.16 6.78
C PHE A 296 -22.78 -9.98 5.51
N VAL A 297 -22.44 -9.38 4.38
CA VAL A 297 -22.52 -9.99 3.06
C VAL A 297 -21.21 -9.72 2.33
N PHE A 298 -20.62 -10.76 1.74
CA PHE A 298 -19.47 -10.61 0.86
C PHE A 298 -19.93 -10.46 -0.59
N CYS A 299 -19.49 -9.39 -1.25
CA CYS A 299 -19.82 -9.09 -2.63
C CYS A 299 -18.54 -8.94 -3.45
N PRO A 300 -18.09 -9.97 -4.19
CA PRO A 300 -16.93 -9.82 -5.05
C PRO A 300 -17.21 -8.80 -6.16
N PRO A 301 -16.23 -8.05 -6.68
CA PRO A 301 -16.47 -7.13 -7.79
C PRO A 301 -16.91 -7.88 -9.05
N ALA A 302 -17.76 -7.25 -9.84
CA ALA A 302 -18.36 -7.85 -11.04
C ALA A 302 -17.28 -8.30 -12.05
N CYS A 303 -17.30 -9.57 -12.46
CA CYS A 303 -16.65 -10.03 -13.69
C CYS A 303 -17.57 -9.71 -14.88
N ASP A 304 -16.99 -9.34 -16.02
CA ASP A 304 -17.55 -8.63 -17.20
C ASP A 304 -18.85 -9.13 -17.89
N SER A 305 -19.80 -9.78 -17.22
CA SER A 305 -21.12 -10.09 -17.82
C SER A 305 -22.27 -10.39 -16.83
N GLY A 306 -22.12 -10.13 -15.53
CA GLY A 306 -23.20 -10.39 -14.56
C GLY A 306 -23.13 -9.54 -13.28
N ARG A 307 -24.28 -9.39 -12.60
CA ARG A 307 -24.29 -8.87 -11.22
C ARG A 307 -23.49 -9.82 -10.34
N PRO A 308 -22.59 -9.31 -9.49
CA PRO A 308 -21.83 -10.16 -8.59
C PRO A 308 -22.77 -10.92 -7.66
N ARG A 309 -22.55 -12.24 -7.52
CA ARG A 309 -23.33 -13.07 -6.60
C ARG A 309 -22.78 -12.87 -5.19
N CYS A 310 -23.40 -11.94 -4.48
CA CYS A 310 -23.14 -11.75 -3.06
C CYS A 310 -23.54 -12.99 -2.25
N ARG A 311 -22.78 -13.33 -1.22
CA ARG A 311 -23.06 -14.44 -0.29
C ARG A 311 -23.10 -13.92 1.14
N ASN A 312 -24.00 -14.46 1.97
CA ASN A 312 -24.05 -14.10 3.38
C ASN A 312 -22.78 -14.59 4.10
N VAL A 313 -22.37 -13.90 5.15
CA VAL A 313 -21.41 -14.41 6.13
C VAL A 313 -22.22 -15.06 7.26
N GLY A 314 -21.93 -16.33 7.53
CA GLY A 314 -22.54 -17.15 8.58
C GLY A 314 -21.51 -17.75 9.54
N ILE A 315 -21.97 -18.63 10.42
CA ILE A 315 -21.12 -19.39 11.35
C ILE A 315 -20.95 -20.82 10.86
N PHE A 316 -19.71 -21.25 10.71
CA PHE A 316 -19.31 -22.64 10.55
C PHE A 316 -18.74 -23.14 11.88
N VAL A 317 -19.21 -24.28 12.38
CA VAL A 317 -18.67 -24.90 13.58
C VAL A 317 -17.79 -26.05 13.16
N ASP A 318 -16.50 -25.98 13.46
CA ASP A 318 -15.57 -27.06 13.12
C ASP A 318 -15.67 -28.25 14.09
N GLU A 319 -14.91 -29.30 13.80
CA GLU A 319 -14.94 -30.56 14.55
C GLU A 319 -14.52 -30.41 16.03
N ILE A 320 -13.73 -29.37 16.34
CA ILE A 320 -13.29 -29.07 17.71
C ILE A 320 -14.20 -28.04 18.40
N GLY A 321 -15.29 -27.62 17.74
CA GLY A 321 -16.31 -26.72 18.28
C GLY A 321 -16.02 -25.23 18.09
N VAL A 322 -14.98 -24.86 17.33
CA VAL A 322 -14.66 -23.46 17.05
C VAL A 322 -15.64 -22.91 16.01
N ARG A 323 -16.21 -21.75 16.32
CA ARG A 323 -17.25 -21.08 15.52
C ARG A 323 -16.59 -20.05 14.59
N ARG A 324 -16.26 -20.45 13.37
CA ARG A 324 -15.56 -19.63 12.37
C ARG A 324 -16.56 -18.89 11.50
N LEU A 325 -16.26 -17.65 11.11
CA LEU A 325 -17.04 -16.95 10.09
C LEU A 325 -16.74 -17.53 8.71
N ALA A 326 -17.79 -17.79 7.93
CA ALA A 326 -17.70 -18.42 6.62
C ALA A 326 -18.78 -17.91 5.67
N LEU A 327 -18.58 -18.08 4.36
CA LEU A 327 -19.61 -17.77 3.37
C LEU A 327 -20.72 -18.82 3.42
N SER A 328 -21.93 -18.42 3.80
CA SER A 328 -23.07 -19.33 4.01
C SER A 328 -24.31 -18.90 3.23
N SER A 329 -25.25 -19.82 3.06
CA SER A 329 -26.62 -19.48 2.66
C SER A 329 -27.38 -18.80 3.80
N GLU A 330 -27.09 -19.17 5.05
CA GLU A 330 -27.72 -18.63 6.25
C GLU A 330 -26.83 -17.54 6.86
N PRO A 331 -27.35 -16.31 7.07
CA PRO A 331 -26.57 -15.24 7.66
C PRO A 331 -26.42 -15.42 9.16
N PHE A 332 -25.27 -15.00 9.69
CA PHE A 332 -25.13 -14.70 11.11
C PHE A 332 -25.68 -13.29 11.37
N LEU A 333 -26.79 -13.22 12.11
CA LEU A 333 -27.43 -11.95 12.46
C LEU A 333 -26.66 -11.28 13.60
N VAL A 334 -26.43 -9.98 13.43
CA VAL A 334 -25.62 -9.17 14.36
C VAL A 334 -26.33 -7.86 14.72
N MET A 335 -26.03 -7.39 15.92
CA MET A 335 -26.36 -6.04 16.38
C MET A 335 -25.07 -5.29 16.69
N PHE A 336 -25.08 -3.97 16.53
CA PHE A 336 -23.90 -3.13 16.77
C PHE A 336 -24.00 -2.42 18.12
N LYS A 337 -23.01 -2.64 18.98
CA LYS A 337 -22.77 -1.88 20.20
C LYS A 337 -21.48 -1.08 20.02
N LYS A 338 -21.49 0.20 20.41
CA LYS A 338 -20.29 1.05 20.36
C LYS A 338 -19.31 0.62 21.46
N ALA A 339 -18.08 0.28 21.08
CA ALA A 339 -17.01 -0.09 22.01
C ALA A 339 -16.44 1.14 22.75
N ASN A 340 -16.00 0.94 24.00
CA ASN A 340 -15.32 1.97 24.78
C ASN A 340 -13.80 1.91 24.57
N VAL A 341 -13.12 3.05 24.69
CA VAL A 341 -11.65 3.16 24.49
C VAL A 341 -10.85 2.20 25.39
N THR A 342 -11.32 1.96 26.62
CA THR A 342 -10.68 1.03 27.58
C THR A 342 -10.83 -0.45 27.21
N GLU A 343 -11.85 -0.81 26.43
CA GLU A 343 -12.07 -2.19 25.96
C GLU A 343 -11.17 -2.53 24.78
N ILE A 344 -10.74 -1.53 24.02
CA ILE A 344 -9.83 -1.69 22.87
C ILE A 344 -8.40 -1.95 23.38
N SER A 345 -7.96 -1.22 24.40
CA SER A 345 -6.57 -1.28 24.90
C SER A 345 -6.19 -2.54 25.69
N SER A 346 -7.13 -3.47 25.86
CA SER A 346 -6.91 -4.73 26.59
C SER A 346 -7.01 -5.96 25.70
N LYS A 347 -7.38 -5.81 24.42
CA LYS A 347 -7.68 -6.93 23.53
C LYS A 347 -6.49 -7.26 22.62
N THR A 348 -6.25 -8.55 22.51
CA THR A 348 -5.20 -9.18 21.69
C THR A 348 -5.89 -10.16 20.74
N MET A 349 -5.32 -10.30 19.54
CA MET A 349 -5.80 -11.22 18.51
C MET A 349 -5.01 -12.52 18.49
#